data_AF-A0A7K4H146-F1
#
_entry.id   AF-A0A7K4H146-F1
#
_cell.length_a   1.000
_cell.length_b   1.000
_cell.length_c   1.000
_cell.angle_alpha   90.00
_cell.angle_beta   90.00
_cell.angle_gamma   90.00
#
_symmetry.space_group_name_H-M   'P 1'
#
loop_
_entity.id
_entity.type
_entity.pdbx_description
1 polymer ?
#
loop_
_entity_poly.entity_id
_entity_poly.type
_entity_poly.pdbx_seq_one_letter_code
_entity_poly.pdbx_strand_id
1 'polypeptide(L)'
;MAEISKEFKLLLLINVIVALVYGILYTLLPNIVYDLNDAPYFDNHFWRLFGGVLIGIGIITLLGLKKGDWDNMKLFVLYAIIFLIITGLINITSTIYITRSATNLIFHWLDNVVIVAFAVLDAFFYMREEKK
;
A
#
# COMPACT_ATOMS: atom_id res chain seq x y z
N MET A 1 -26.44 6.65 5.22
CA MET A 1 -25.44 5.62 4.94
C MET A 1 -25.37 5.45 3.45
N ALA A 2 -24.40 6.10 2.81
CA ALA A 2 -24.15 5.93 1.39
C ALA A 2 -23.44 4.59 1.18
N GLU A 3 -23.96 3.77 0.27
CA GLU A 3 -23.30 2.51 -0.09
C GLU A 3 -22.09 2.79 -0.99
N ILE A 4 -20.97 2.15 -0.69
CA ILE A 4 -19.75 2.26 -1.51
C ILE A 4 -20.04 1.72 -2.92
N SER A 5 -19.65 2.47 -3.95
CA SER A 5 -19.80 2.04 -5.34
C SER A 5 -19.10 0.71 -5.65
N LYS A 6 -19.61 -0.01 -6.65
CA LYS A 6 -19.04 -1.30 -7.07
C LYS A 6 -17.60 -1.17 -7.55
N GLU A 7 -17.27 -0.10 -8.28
CA GLU A 7 -15.91 0.11 -8.78
C GLU A 7 -14.95 0.38 -7.63
N PHE A 8 -15.37 1.15 -6.63
CA PHE A 8 -14.51 1.43 -5.49
C PHE A 8 -14.36 0.23 -4.57
N LYS A 9 -15.42 -0.57 -4.36
CA LYS A 9 -15.33 -1.87 -3.68
C LYS A 9 -14.30 -2.79 -4.35
N LEU A 10 -14.27 -2.82 -5.69
CA LEU A 10 -13.28 -3.61 -6.44
C LEU A 10 -11.85 -3.08 -6.21
N LEU A 11 -11.64 -1.76 -6.26
CA LEU A 11 -10.33 -1.17 -5.99
C LEU A 11 -9.85 -1.49 -4.56
N LEU A 12 -10.71 -1.30 -3.56
CA LEU A 12 -10.39 -1.62 -2.17
C LEU A 12 -10.07 -3.11 -1.99
N LEU A 13 -10.75 -4.01 -2.73
CA LEU A 13 -10.44 -5.43 -2.70
C LEU A 13 -9.05 -5.71 -3.31
N ILE A 14 -8.68 -5.04 -4.40
CA ILE A 14 -7.33 -5.11 -4.97
C ILE A 14 -6.30 -4.62 -3.94
N ASN A 15 -6.55 -3.49 -3.27
CA ASN A 15 -5.68 -2.98 -2.21
C ASN A 15 -5.52 -3.98 -1.06
N VAL A 16 -6.60 -4.65 -0.64
CA VAL A 16 -6.53 -5.73 0.38
C VAL A 16 -5.63 -6.86 -0.09
N ILE A 17 -5.80 -7.34 -1.32
CA ILE A 17 -4.99 -8.44 -1.86
C ILE A 17 -3.51 -8.04 -1.89
N VAL A 18 -3.19 -6.86 -2.42
CA VAL A 18 -1.81 -6.36 -2.49
C VAL A 18 -1.23 -6.20 -1.09
N ALA A 19 -1.94 -5.55 -0.17
CA ALA A 19 -1.48 -5.35 1.19
C ALA A 19 -1.22 -6.67 1.93
N LEU A 20 -2.08 -7.68 1.74
CA LEU A 20 -1.89 -8.99 2.36
C LEU A 20 -0.74 -9.79 1.71
N VAL A 21 -0.60 -9.74 0.38
CA VAL A 21 0.51 -10.43 -0.32
C VAL A 21 1.84 -9.84 0.10
N TYR A 22 2.04 -8.53 -0.04
CA TYR A 22 3.28 -7.88 0.39
C TYR A 22 3.47 -7.97 1.89
N GLY A 23 2.41 -7.81 2.68
CA GLY A 23 2.44 -7.97 4.13
C GLY A 23 2.97 -9.34 4.55
N ILE A 24 2.45 -10.43 3.97
CA ILE A 24 2.91 -11.79 4.24
C ILE A 24 4.36 -11.97 3.80
N LEU A 25 4.74 -11.49 2.61
CA LEU A 25 6.11 -11.61 2.10
C LEU A 25 7.11 -10.92 3.03
N TYR A 26 6.85 -9.67 3.42
CA TYR A 26 7.73 -8.91 4.31
C TYR A 26 7.75 -9.43 5.75
N THR A 27 6.63 -9.96 6.26
CA THR A 27 6.57 -10.50 7.63
C THR A 27 7.16 -11.90 7.77
N LEU A 28 6.86 -12.81 6.84
CA LEU A 28 7.26 -14.21 6.96
C LEU A 28 8.54 -14.55 6.18
N LEU A 29 8.76 -13.87 5.05
CA LEU A 29 9.83 -14.19 4.11
C LEU A 29 10.76 -12.99 3.80
N PRO A 30 11.17 -12.17 4.79
CA PRO A 30 11.94 -10.95 4.53
C PRO A 30 13.28 -11.20 3.83
N ASN A 31 13.97 -12.29 4.15
CA ASN A 31 15.24 -12.65 3.51
C ASN A 31 15.07 -12.97 2.02
N ILE A 32 13.98 -13.64 1.64
CA ILE A 32 13.71 -13.97 0.23
C ILE A 32 13.43 -12.69 -0.55
N VAL A 33 12.65 -11.76 0.03
CA VAL A 33 12.39 -10.46 -0.59
C VAL A 33 13.69 -9.66 -0.72
N TYR A 34 14.57 -9.72 0.29
CA TYR A 34 15.88 -9.08 0.26
C TYR A 34 16.75 -9.60 -0.89
N ASP A 35 16.89 -10.93 -0.99
CA ASP A 35 17.71 -11.58 -2.02
C ASP A 35 17.17 -11.32 -3.44
N LEU A 36 15.85 -11.36 -3.61
CA LEU A 36 15.19 -11.10 -4.90
C LEU A 36 15.37 -9.65 -5.36
N ASN A 37 15.24 -8.69 -4.43
CA ASN A 37 15.31 -7.27 -4.74
C ASN A 37 16.74 -6.73 -4.74
N ASP A 38 17.73 -7.53 -4.31
CA ASP A 38 19.12 -7.12 -4.14
C ASP A 38 19.22 -5.80 -3.34
N ALA A 39 18.53 -5.74 -2.19
CA ALA A 39 18.33 -4.48 -1.50
C ALA A 39 19.65 -3.94 -0.90
N PRO A 40 19.89 -2.62 -0.94
CA PRO A 40 21.15 -2.03 -0.46
C PRO A 40 21.28 -2.09 1.06
N TYR A 41 20.17 -2.16 1.78
CA TYR A 41 20.11 -2.24 3.24
C TYR A 41 19.06 -3.24 3.68
N PHE A 42 19.36 -4.00 4.73
CA PHE A 42 18.45 -4.99 5.28
C PHE A 42 18.45 -5.00 6.80
N ASP A 43 17.29 -4.72 7.37
CA ASP A 43 17.01 -4.94 8.79
C ASP A 43 15.76 -5.82 8.88
N ASN A 44 15.95 -7.04 9.37
CA ASN A 44 14.90 -8.06 9.42
C ASN A 44 13.73 -7.62 10.33
N HIS A 45 14.00 -6.91 11.43
CA HIS A 45 12.95 -6.43 12.32
C HIS A 45 12.10 -5.37 11.62
N PHE A 46 12.74 -4.39 10.98
CA PHE A 46 12.08 -3.31 10.26
C PHE A 46 11.21 -3.83 9.11
N TRP A 47 11.73 -4.77 8.31
CA TRP A 47 10.98 -5.35 7.20
C TRP A 47 9.74 -6.11 7.69
N ARG A 48 9.88 -6.88 8.77
CA ARG A 48 8.74 -7.57 9.37
C ARG A 48 7.69 -6.62 9.94
N LEU A 49 8.15 -5.54 10.56
CA LEU A 49 7.29 -4.48 11.09
C LEU A 49 6.49 -3.82 9.96
N PHE A 50 7.15 -3.47 8.86
CA PHE A 50 6.49 -2.92 7.67
C PHE A 50 5.46 -3.89 7.10
N GLY A 51 5.81 -5.18 6.97
CA GLY A 51 4.85 -6.22 6.56
C GLY A 51 3.64 -6.31 7.50
N GLY A 52 3.85 -6.19 8.81
CA GLY A 52 2.79 -6.19 9.81
C GLY A 52 1.84 -5.00 9.66
N VAL A 53 2.37 -3.81 9.34
CA VAL A 53 1.56 -2.62 9.04
C VAL A 53 0.69 -2.87 7.81
N LEU A 54 1.24 -3.44 6.74
CA LEU A 54 0.47 -3.76 5.53
C LEU A 54 -0.65 -4.78 5.80
N ILE A 55 -0.37 -5.83 6.57
CA ILE A 55 -1.41 -6.80 7.00
C ILE A 55 -2.51 -6.09 7.78
N GLY A 56 -2.16 -5.22 8.72
CA GLY A 56 -3.12 -4.45 9.51
C GLY A 56 -4.04 -3.59 8.63
N ILE A 57 -3.46 -2.85 7.68
CA ILE A 57 -4.22 -2.04 6.71
C ILE A 57 -5.14 -2.92 5.85
N GLY A 58 -4.64 -4.06 5.36
CA GLY A 58 -5.43 -5.02 4.59
C GLY A 58 -6.62 -5.59 5.37
N ILE A 59 -6.42 -5.99 6.63
CA ILE A 59 -7.48 -6.53 7.49
C ILE A 59 -8.54 -5.46 7.79
N ILE A 60 -8.13 -4.25 8.18
CA ILE A 60 -9.06 -3.15 8.47
C ILE A 60 -9.90 -2.82 7.24
N THR A 61 -9.27 -2.77 6.06
CA THR A 61 -9.96 -2.49 4.78
C THR A 61 -10.97 -3.61 4.45
N LEU A 62 -10.61 -4.88 4.66
CA LEU A 62 -11.50 -6.02 4.47
C LEU A 62 -12.71 -5.98 5.41
N LEU A 63 -12.50 -5.62 6.69
CA LEU A 63 -13.57 -5.46 7.67
C LEU A 63 -14.50 -4.30 7.30
N GLY A 64 -13.94 -3.19 6.80
CA GLY A 64 -14.71 -2.07 6.26
C GLY A 64 -15.58 -2.50 5.09
N LEU A 65 -15.02 -3.21 4.11
CA LEU A 65 -15.74 -3.73 2.94
C LEU A 65 -16.90 -4.64 3.33
N LYS A 66 -16.71 -5.48 4.36
CA LYS A 66 -17.76 -6.36 4.88
C LYS A 66 -18.93 -5.58 5.49
N LYS A 67 -18.67 -4.43 6.13
CA LYS A 67 -19.73 -3.56 6.67
C LYS A 67 -20.43 -2.77 5.56
N GLY A 68 -19.70 -2.38 4.51
CA GLY A 68 -20.26 -1.78 3.29
C GLY A 68 -20.71 -0.31 3.43
N ASP A 69 -20.47 0.32 4.58
CA ASP A 69 -20.89 1.69 4.86
C ASP A 69 -19.74 2.69 4.67
N TRP A 70 -19.94 3.65 3.76
CA TRP A 70 -18.95 4.66 3.41
C TRP A 70 -18.57 5.53 4.61
N ASP A 71 -19.54 5.92 5.43
CA ASP A 71 -19.33 6.84 6.55
C ASP A 71 -18.31 6.27 7.55
N ASN A 72 -18.35 4.95 7.76
CA ASN A 72 -17.41 4.23 8.61
C ASN A 72 -16.04 4.00 7.98
N MET A 73 -15.93 3.95 6.65
CA MET A 73 -14.68 3.69 5.94
C MET A 73 -13.91 4.95 5.56
N LYS A 74 -14.58 6.10 5.48
CA LYS A 74 -14.03 7.36 4.97
C LYS A 74 -12.68 7.72 5.60
N LEU A 75 -12.60 7.74 6.93
CA LEU A 75 -11.36 8.08 7.64
C LEU A 75 -10.23 7.07 7.39
N PHE A 76 -10.55 5.78 7.28
CA PHE A 76 -9.55 4.75 7.02
C PHE A 76 -9.00 4.83 5.59
N VAL A 77 -9.86 5.11 4.60
CA VAL A 77 -9.42 5.35 3.22
C VAL A 77 -8.54 6.59 3.14
N LEU A 78 -8.94 7.69 3.81
CA LEU A 78 -8.13 8.91 3.84
C LEU A 78 -6.75 8.65 4.47
N TYR A 79 -6.71 7.89 5.57
CA TYR A 79 -5.45 7.46 6.18
C TYR A 79 -4.59 6.64 5.20
N ALA A 80 -5.17 5.69 4.48
CA ALA A 80 -4.45 4.88 3.49
C ALA A 80 -3.88 5.73 2.35
N ILE A 81 -4.64 6.71 1.85
CA ILE A 81 -4.16 7.66 0.83
C ILE A 81 -2.95 8.45 1.35
N ILE A 82 -3.05 9.01 2.57
CA ILE A 82 -1.96 9.77 3.19
C ILE A 82 -0.73 8.86 3.38
N PHE A 83 -0.93 7.64 3.84
CA PHE A 83 0.13 6.64 3.99
C PHE A 83 0.83 6.33 2.66
N LEU A 84 0.07 6.13 1.57
CA LEU A 84 0.62 5.92 0.23
C LEU A 84 1.41 7.13 -0.27
N ILE A 85 0.90 8.35 -0.06
CA ILE A 85 1.60 9.59 -0.43
C ILE A 85 2.92 9.71 0.32
N ILE A 86 2.92 9.54 1.65
CA ILE A 86 4.13 9.63 2.47
C ILE A 86 5.13 8.55 2.05
N THR A 87 4.68 7.31 1.90
CA THR A 87 5.54 6.20 1.47
C THR A 87 6.11 6.45 0.08
N GLY A 88 5.30 6.93 -0.86
CA GLY A 88 5.74 7.28 -2.21
C GLY A 88 6.79 8.41 -2.21
N LEU A 89 6.63 9.43 -1.36
CA LEU A 89 7.63 10.50 -1.21
C LEU A 89 8.95 9.97 -0.64
N ILE A 90 8.90 9.14 0.40
CA ILE A 90 10.09 8.47 0.96
C ILE A 90 10.78 7.66 -0.13
N ASN A 91 10.01 6.90 -0.90
CA ASN A 91 10.53 6.00 -1.90
C ASN A 91 11.16 6.78 -3.07
N ILE A 92 10.50 7.83 -3.58
CA ILE A 92 11.06 8.72 -4.62
C ILE A 92 12.33 9.41 -4.14
N THR A 93 12.31 10.04 -2.96
CA THR A 93 13.48 10.79 -2.44
C THR A 93 14.68 9.88 -2.18
N SER A 94 14.44 8.64 -1.74
CA SER A 94 15.52 7.67 -1.55
C SER A 94 16.28 7.33 -2.84
N THR A 95 15.68 7.55 -4.02
CA THR A 95 16.34 7.38 -5.33
C THR A 95 17.55 8.31 -5.50
N ILE A 96 17.55 9.46 -4.81
CA ILE A 96 18.60 10.48 -4.90
C ILE A 96 19.81 10.11 -4.03
N TYR A 97 19.56 9.55 -2.83
CA TYR A 97 20.58 9.40 -1.80
C TYR A 97 21.12 7.99 -1.60
N ILE A 98 20.42 6.96 -2.10
CA ILE A 98 20.81 5.56 -1.93
C ILE A 98 21.35 4.99 -3.23
N THR A 99 22.60 4.54 -3.20
CA THR A 99 23.21 3.76 -4.28
C THR A 99 22.56 2.38 -4.36
N ARG A 100 22.19 1.95 -5.56
CA ARG A 100 21.44 0.71 -5.81
C ARG A 100 22.08 -0.08 -6.95
N SER A 101 21.90 -1.40 -6.92
CA SER A 101 22.11 -2.22 -8.10
C SER A 101 21.04 -1.95 -9.16
N ALA A 102 21.28 -2.38 -10.39
CA ALA A 102 20.30 -2.27 -11.47
C ALA A 102 19.01 -3.04 -11.15
N THR A 103 19.13 -4.23 -10.54
CA THR A 103 18.00 -5.05 -10.09
C THR A 103 17.15 -4.29 -9.09
N ASN A 104 17.77 -3.76 -8.03
CA ASN A 104 17.04 -3.02 -7.01
C ASN A 104 16.36 -1.76 -7.57
N LEU A 105 17.03 -1.04 -8.47
CA LEU A 105 16.49 0.17 -9.09
C LEU A 105 15.21 -0.12 -9.89
N ILE A 106 15.14 -1.26 -10.59
CA ILE A 106 13.95 -1.67 -11.34
C ILE A 106 12.78 -1.94 -10.38
N PHE A 107 12.99 -2.75 -9.33
CA PHE A 107 11.96 -3.01 -8.33
C PHE A 107 11.50 -1.73 -7.63
N HIS A 108 12.44 -0.85 -7.28
CA HIS A 108 12.17 0.42 -6.62
C HIS A 108 11.27 1.34 -7.46
N TRP A 109 11.50 1.42 -8.78
CA TRP A 109 10.64 2.19 -9.68
C TRP A 109 9.29 1.53 -9.91
N LEU A 110 9.24 0.19 -9.99
CA LEU A 110 7.98 -0.54 -10.08
C LEU A 110 7.09 -0.24 -8.86
N ASP A 111 7.66 -0.30 -7.66
CA ASP A 111 6.96 0.04 -6.41
C ASP A 111 6.46 1.49 -6.43
N ASN A 112 7.27 2.44 -6.91
CA ASN A 112 6.84 3.83 -7.06
C ASN A 112 5.63 3.98 -7.99
N VAL A 113 5.62 3.29 -9.13
CA VAL A 113 4.50 3.33 -10.08
C VAL A 113 3.23 2.76 -9.43
N VAL A 114 3.34 1.64 -8.72
CA VAL A 114 2.20 1.01 -8.03
C VAL A 114 1.66 1.92 -6.93
N ILE A 115 2.52 2.49 -6.09
CA ILE A 115 2.12 3.39 -5.00
C ILE A 115 1.42 4.63 -5.56
N VAL A 116 1.98 5.26 -6.59
CA VAL A 116 1.36 6.45 -7.22
C VAL A 116 0.02 6.10 -7.85
N ALA A 117 -0.08 4.97 -8.56
CA ALA A 117 -1.32 4.52 -9.16
C ALA A 117 -2.42 4.33 -8.11
N PHE A 118 -2.12 3.65 -7.00
CA PHE A 118 -3.08 3.46 -5.91
C PHE A 118 -3.43 4.77 -5.21
N ALA A 119 -2.45 5.63 -4.91
CA ALA A 119 -2.73 6.93 -4.30
C ALA A 119 -3.68 7.77 -5.15
N VAL A 120 -3.47 7.81 -6.47
CA VAL A 120 -4.32 8.57 -7.41
C VAL A 120 -5.70 7.96 -7.53
N LEU A 121 -5.79 6.63 -7.70
CA LEU A 121 -7.08 5.94 -7.83
C LEU A 121 -7.90 6.06 -6.54
N ASP A 122 -7.30 5.80 -5.39
CA ASP A 122 -7.96 5.92 -4.09
C ASP A 122 -8.43 7.35 -3.84
N ALA A 123 -7.59 8.36 -4.12
CA ALA A 123 -7.98 9.77 -4.00
C ALA A 123 -9.13 10.13 -4.95
N PHE A 124 -9.09 9.66 -6.20
CA PHE A 124 -10.15 9.87 -7.17
C PHE A 124 -11.49 9.30 -6.68
N PHE A 125 -11.51 8.04 -6.25
CA PHE A 125 -12.73 7.41 -5.76
C PHE A 125 -13.20 8.01 -4.43
N TYR A 126 -12.28 8.37 -3.54
CA TYR A 126 -12.60 9.08 -2.30
C TYR A 126 -13.38 10.38 -2.58
N MET A 127 -12.85 11.24 -3.45
CA MET A 127 -13.51 12.50 -3.83
C MET A 127 -14.84 12.27 -4.55
N ARG A 128 -14.97 11.16 -5.28
CA ARG A 128 -16.20 10.79 -5.98
C ARG A 128 -17.29 10.33 -5.01
N GLU A 129 -16.95 9.51 -4.01
CA GLU A 129 -17.90 9.06 -2.99
C GLU A 129 -18.27 10.17 -2.01
N GLU A 130 -17.38 11.13 -1.73
CA GLU A 130 -17.70 12.28 -0.87
C GLU A 130 -18.73 13.25 -1.46
N LYS A 131 -18.89 13.25 -2.79
CA LYS A 131 -19.85 14.10 -3.49
C LYS A 131 -21.25 13.47 -3.64
N LYS A 132 -21.42 12.20 -3.26
CA LYS A 132 -22.71 11.50 -3.29
C LYS A 132 -23.49 11.72 -2.01
#